data_AF-J3AHL9-F1
#
_entry.id   AF-J3AHL9-F1
#
_cell.length_a   1.000
_cell.length_b   1.000
_cell.length_c   1.000
_cell.angle_alpha   90.00
_cell.angle_beta   90.00
_cell.angle_gamma   90.00
#
_symmetry.space_group_name_H-M   'P 1'
#
loop_
_entity.id
_entity.type
_entity.pdbx_description
1 polymer ?
#
loop_
_entity_poly.entity_id
_entity_poly.type
_entity_poly.pdbx_seq_one_letter_code
_entity_poly.pdbx_strand_id
1 'polypeptide(L)'
;MIGPSWPGDTLRGQAPDSRPGYVETVNSLDLLATLAEFDPHIAGTPLLNLDIPTSDIDILCYAPDPWRFTSAVWRLFGTMQLWRR
;
A
#
# COMPACT_ATOMS: atom_id res chain seq x y z
N MET A 1 45.20 -9.19 18.73
CA MET A 1 43.84 -9.14 19.35
C MET A 1 42.85 -9.05 18.20
N ILE A 2 42.28 -10.19 17.82
CA ILE A 2 41.30 -10.36 16.74
C ILE A 2 40.14 -11.09 17.40
N GLY A 3 38.97 -10.44 17.47
CA GLY A 3 37.77 -11.00 18.12
C GLY A 3 37.20 -12.18 17.33
N PRO A 4 36.37 -13.05 17.96
CA PRO A 4 35.85 -14.23 17.29
C PRO A 4 34.84 -13.85 16.20
N SER A 5 35.03 -14.41 15.01
CA SER A 5 34.09 -14.38 13.89
C SER A 5 32.84 -15.20 14.23
N TRP A 6 31.66 -14.60 14.12
CA TRP A 6 30.38 -15.28 14.31
C TRP A 6 29.97 -16.04 13.04
N PRO A 7 29.45 -17.27 13.13
CA PRO A 7 28.92 -18.00 11.99
C PRO A 7 27.55 -17.43 11.61
N GLY A 8 27.56 -16.33 10.86
CA GLY A 8 26.35 -15.68 10.35
C GLY A 8 26.60 -14.65 9.25
N ASP A 9 27.85 -14.46 8.83
CA ASP A 9 28.27 -13.33 7.99
C ASP A 9 28.20 -13.63 6.47
N THR A 10 27.33 -14.56 6.05
CA THR A 10 27.23 -14.99 4.66
C THR A 10 25.83 -14.86 4.05
N LEU A 11 24.95 -14.01 4.61
CA LEU A 11 23.63 -13.76 4.00
C LEU A 11 23.17 -12.30 4.21
N ARG A 12 23.76 -11.36 3.46
CA ARG A 12 23.15 -10.03 3.27
C ARG A 12 23.31 -9.59 1.82
N GLY A 13 22.65 -10.33 0.94
CA GLY A 13 22.75 -10.09 -0.50
C GLY A 13 21.65 -10.73 -1.34
N GLN A 14 20.46 -10.97 -0.78
CA GLN A 14 19.17 -11.06 -1.50
C GLN A 14 18.11 -11.50 -0.49
N ALA A 15 17.10 -10.65 -0.24
CA ALA A 15 15.88 -11.08 0.43
C ALA A 15 14.84 -11.41 -0.67
N PRO A 16 14.47 -12.68 -0.88
CA PRO A 16 13.57 -13.08 -1.95
C PRO A 16 12.08 -13.03 -1.54
N ASP A 17 11.61 -11.92 -0.94
CA ASP A 17 10.17 -11.70 -0.65
C ASP A 17 9.91 -10.26 -0.16
N SER A 18 10.35 -9.25 -0.91
CA SER A 18 9.97 -7.87 -0.61
C SER A 18 8.55 -7.61 -1.10
N ARG A 19 7.59 -7.48 -0.17
CA ARG A 19 6.25 -6.94 -0.46
C ARG A 19 6.41 -5.66 -1.29
N PRO A 20 5.69 -5.49 -2.42
CA PRO A 20 5.82 -4.31 -3.25
C PRO A 20 5.58 -3.05 -2.42
N GLY A 21 6.35 -2.00 -2.71
CA GLY A 21 6.17 -0.72 -2.05
C GLY A 21 4.77 -0.15 -2.28
N TYR A 22 4.34 0.79 -1.44
CA TYR A 22 2.98 1.35 -1.56
C TYR A 22 2.74 2.01 -2.92
N VAL A 23 3.75 2.73 -3.45
CA VAL A 23 3.68 3.38 -4.77
C VAL A 23 3.45 2.34 -5.86
N GLU A 24 4.19 1.23 -5.83
CA GLU A 24 4.05 0.14 -6.79
C GLU A 24 2.66 -0.51 -6.69
N THR A 25 2.17 -0.72 -5.47
CA THR A 25 0.82 -1.26 -5.23
C THR A 25 -0.27 -0.34 -5.80
N VAL A 26 -0.23 0.96 -5.47
CA VAL A 26 -1.20 1.96 -5.95
C VAL A 26 -1.19 2.06 -7.47
N ASN A 27 0.00 2.04 -8.09
CA ASN A 27 0.15 2.08 -9.54
C ASN A 27 -0.33 0.79 -10.22
N SER A 28 -0.01 -0.38 -9.66
CA SER A 28 -0.40 -1.67 -10.25
C SER A 28 -1.92 -1.90 -10.28
N LEU A 29 -2.62 -1.31 -9.31
CA LEU A 29 -4.08 -1.38 -9.19
C LEU A 29 -4.79 -0.18 -9.83
N ASP A 30 -4.03 0.77 -10.39
CA ASP A 30 -4.52 2.01 -11.00
C ASP A 30 -5.56 2.74 -10.13
N LEU A 31 -5.35 2.74 -8.79
CA LEU A 31 -6.37 3.16 -7.83
C LEU A 31 -6.73 4.64 -7.98
N LEU A 32 -5.75 5.50 -8.21
CA LEU A 32 -5.97 6.94 -8.34
C LEU A 32 -6.73 7.28 -9.62
N ALA A 33 -6.44 6.61 -10.74
CA ALA A 33 -7.21 6.82 -11.97
C ALA A 33 -8.63 6.24 -11.84
N THR A 34 -8.76 5.07 -11.21
CA THR A 34 -10.06 4.41 -10.97
C THR A 34 -10.99 5.28 -10.09
N LEU A 35 -10.42 6.00 -9.12
CA LEU A 35 -11.15 6.88 -8.20
C LEU A 35 -11.14 8.36 -8.64
N ALA A 36 -10.63 8.71 -9.83
CA ALA A 36 -10.39 10.09 -10.25
C ALA A 36 -11.62 11.01 -10.15
N GLU A 37 -12.83 10.48 -10.32
CA GLU A 37 -14.09 11.22 -10.12
C GLU A 37 -14.21 11.87 -8.73
N PHE A 38 -13.58 11.27 -7.72
CA PHE A 38 -13.66 11.68 -6.32
C PHE A 38 -12.40 12.39 -5.83
N ASP A 39 -11.55 12.89 -6.73
CA ASP A 39 -10.30 13.60 -6.39
C ASP A 39 -9.46 12.85 -5.33
N PRO A 40 -8.90 11.67 -5.68
CA PRO A 40 -8.26 10.81 -4.70
C PRO A 40 -6.83 11.28 -4.38
N HIS A 41 -6.50 11.31 -3.09
CA HIS A 41 -5.17 11.64 -2.59
C HIS A 41 -4.67 10.54 -1.65
N ILE A 42 -3.42 10.11 -1.82
CA ILE A 42 -2.75 9.24 -0.85
C ILE A 42 -2.61 10.01 0.46
N ALA A 43 -2.87 9.37 1.59
CA ALA A 43 -2.75 9.94 2.92
C ALA A 43 -2.01 8.99 3.88
N GLY A 44 -1.80 9.45 5.11
CA GLY A 44 -1.22 8.64 6.18
C GLY A 44 0.30 8.71 6.25
N THR A 45 0.89 7.68 6.89
CA THR A 45 2.32 7.58 7.17
C THR A 45 3.24 7.54 5.94
N PRO A 46 2.82 7.09 4.73
CA PRO A 46 3.67 7.16 3.55
C PRO A 46 4.10 8.59 3.20
N LEU A 47 3.22 9.58 3.41
CA LEU A 47 3.54 10.98 3.13
C LEU A 47 4.47 11.60 4.18
N LEU A 48 4.55 11.01 5.38
CA LEU A 48 5.42 11.48 6.46
C LEU A 48 6.76 10.74 6.50
N ASN A 49 6.99 9.78 5.59
CA ASN A 49 8.15 8.89 5.58
C ASN A 49 8.32 8.16 6.94
N LEU A 50 7.18 7.78 7.53
CA LEU A 50 7.07 7.05 8.79
C LEU A 50 6.43 5.67 8.60
N ASP A 51 6.23 5.24 7.36
CA ASP A 51 5.66 3.94 7.07
C ASP A 51 6.61 2.80 7.44
N ILE A 52 6.02 1.72 7.94
CA ILE A 52 6.69 0.45 8.19
C ILE A 52 6.09 -0.59 7.24
N PRO A 53 6.74 -1.75 7.00
CA PRO A 53 6.27 -2.73 6.02
C PRO A 53 4.84 -3.25 6.23
N THR A 54 4.30 -3.12 7.45
CA THR A 54 2.93 -3.51 7.81
C THR A 54 1.94 -2.34 7.82
N SER A 55 2.36 -1.14 7.43
CA SER A 55 1.47 0.01 7.34
C SER A 55 0.44 -0.20 6.22
N ASP A 56 -0.82 0.05 6.56
CA ASP A 56 -1.87 0.21 5.57
C ASP A 56 -1.67 1.53 4.79
N ILE A 57 -2.33 1.63 3.64
CA ILE A 57 -2.32 2.83 2.79
C ILE A 57 -3.71 3.45 2.85
N ASP A 58 -3.78 4.71 3.24
CA ASP A 58 -5.02 5.46 3.23
C ASP A 58 -5.15 6.23 1.91
N ILE A 59 -6.34 6.18 1.29
CA ILE A 59 -6.70 7.03 0.15
C ILE A 59 -7.91 7.87 0.56
N LEU A 60 -7.75 9.19 0.55
CA LEU A 60 -8.82 10.14 0.84
C LEU A 60 -9.45 10.62 -0.46
N CYS A 61 -10.77 10.76 -0.46
CA CYS A 61 -11.54 11.22 -1.60
C CYS A 61 -12.44 12.38 -1.21
N TYR A 62 -12.59 13.37 -2.08
CA TYR A 62 -13.64 14.37 -2.00
C TYR A 62 -14.95 13.83 -2.58
N ALA A 63 -15.92 13.56 -1.71
CA ALA A 63 -17.22 13.00 -2.09
C ALA A 63 -18.37 13.74 -1.39
N PRO A 64 -18.91 14.82 -1.99
CA PRO A 64 -20.04 15.56 -1.40
C PRO A 64 -21.34 14.73 -1.38
N ASP A 65 -21.45 13.71 -2.24
CA ASP A 65 -22.51 12.70 -2.19
C ASP A 65 -21.95 11.34 -1.70
N PRO A 66 -22.16 10.98 -0.43
CA PRO A 66 -21.63 9.74 0.14
C PRO A 66 -22.27 8.48 -0.43
N TRP A 67 -23.51 8.55 -0.93
CA TRP A 67 -24.21 7.40 -1.50
C TRP A 67 -23.65 7.05 -2.88
N ARG A 68 -23.40 8.08 -3.70
CA ARG A 68 -22.74 7.92 -4.99
C ARG A 68 -21.34 7.32 -4.82
N PHE A 69 -20.56 7.84 -3.86
CA PHE A 69 -19.23 7.33 -3.56
C PHE A 69 -19.27 5.86 -3.12
N THR A 70 -20.09 5.53 -2.12
CA THR A 70 -20.20 4.16 -1.59
C THR A 70 -20.62 3.18 -2.68
N SER A 71 -21.59 3.57 -3.51
CA SER A 71 -22.05 2.73 -4.64
C SER A 71 -20.95 2.49 -5.66
N ALA A 72 -20.15 3.52 -5.99
CA ALA A 72 -19.03 3.41 -6.91
C ALA A 72 -17.93 2.50 -6.34
N VAL A 73 -17.52 2.71 -5.09
CA VAL A 73 -16.51 1.89 -4.41
C VAL A 73 -16.95 0.42 -4.34
N TRP A 74 -18.20 0.15 -3.96
CA TRP A 74 -18.72 -1.21 -3.89
C TRP A 74 -18.76 -1.89 -5.26
N ARG A 75 -19.16 -1.17 -6.31
CA ARG A 75 -19.15 -1.67 -7.69
C ARG A 75 -17.73 -1.99 -8.18
N LEU A 76 -16.76 -1.16 -7.83
CA LEU A 76 -15.38 -1.28 -8.31
C LEU A 76 -14.58 -2.34 -7.54
N PHE A 77 -14.77 -2.43 -6.22
CA PHE A 77 -13.90 -3.22 -5.34
C PHE A 77 -14.63 -4.32 -4.55
N GLY A 78 -15.96 -4.31 -4.47
CA GLY A 78 -16.73 -5.21 -3.59
C GLY A 78 -16.65 -6.71 -3.92
N THR A 79 -16.15 -7.06 -5.10
CA THR A 79 -15.93 -8.46 -5.53
C THR A 79 -14.46 -8.86 -5.57
N MET A 80 -13.53 -7.94 -5.27
CA MET A 80 -12.11 -8.25 -5.27
C MET A 80 -11.79 -9.23 -4.13
N GLN A 81 -11.27 -10.41 -4.48
CA GLN A 81 -10.95 -11.46 -3.51
C GLN A 81 -9.73 -11.17 -2.63
N LEU A 82 -9.09 -10.00 -2.80
CA LEU A 82 -7.98 -9.54 -1.96
C LEU A 82 -8.45 -9.14 -0.54
N TRP A 83 -9.77 -9.03 -0.32
CA TRP A 83 -10.39 -8.79 0.99
C TRP A 83 -10.82 -10.09 1.67
N ARG A 84 -9.89 -11.02 1.93
CA ARG A 84 -10.13 -12.11 2.89
C ARG A 84 -9.22 -11.89 4.09
N ARG A 85 -9.85 -11.58 5.23
CA ARG A 85 -9.24 -11.83 6.54
C ARG A 85 -9.22 -13.32 6.83
#